data_AF-A0A368JPI3-F1
#
_entry.id   AF-A0A368JPI3-F1
#
_cell.length_a   1.000
_cell.length_b   1.000
_cell.length_c   1.000
_cell.angle_alpha   90.00
_cell.angle_beta   90.00
_cell.angle_gamma   90.00
#
_symmetry.space_group_name_H-M   'P 1'
#
loop_
_entity.id
_entity.type
_entity.pdbx_description
1 polymer ?
#
loop_
_entity_poly.entity_id
_entity_poly.type
_entity_poly.pdbx_seq_one_letter_code
_entity_poly.pdbx_strand_id
1 'polypeptide(L)'
;MKLSKITVLLLALSSNLTLYAQTDSASCACQQLARQTFPGATITTAECVAAGTFKMPGSGVSVPDLPAFCRVAATLKPTPESTIRIEVWLPQTGWNGRFLGTGTGGGAGSIAYGALINGLKRGFATTNTDMGTSPNANEAVGHPDRWADFGYRATHEMTKTAKAITQAHYQKSIQRAYFAGCSTGGQQALMEAQRYPDDYDGILAGAPANNRTHLHTGFVWNYKVTNQLAGSAFLPKEKIALITQAVVKACAGKDGGAPGDNFLTDPRACRFDPETLPKCPVGTDDGTCLTSAQLTALKQVYAGPTNPRTGERIYTPLPLGSENSSAGLEYQQNPKQAPGSLFYQYKWVFGPNFDYSAFDFDRDQDRMDSVLAPILNANNPDLSSLKKRGGKILMYAGTADPLVPYQNAVTYYERVVEAQGSAKQTTDFFRFFLIPGMAHCGGGPGLNDCGQSLALTVPQDRDHDLLTALINWVEQDKAPDQLIAVAYTGGVASNGVRFQRPIYPYPKLPTYKRGNPNVPASYRGVAYPKRAVLSPAKKYLR
;
A
#
# COMPACT_ATOMS: atom_id res chain seq x y z
N MET A 1 -31.71 70.98 76.72
CA MET A 1 -31.59 71.42 75.31
C MET A 1 -30.16 71.17 74.85
N LYS A 2 -29.98 70.41 73.76
CA LYS A 2 -28.80 70.34 72.86
C LYS A 2 -27.48 69.80 73.46
N LEU A 3 -27.07 68.59 73.04
CA LEU A 3 -26.19 68.25 71.89
C LEU A 3 -24.71 68.23 72.28
N SER A 4 -24.10 67.04 72.20
CA SER A 4 -22.96 66.73 71.32
C SER A 4 -22.31 65.43 71.78
N LYS A 5 -22.13 64.46 70.87
CA LYS A 5 -20.98 63.55 70.87
C LYS A 5 -20.90 62.79 69.54
N ILE A 6 -19.72 62.92 68.95
CA ILE A 6 -19.25 62.32 67.71
C ILE A 6 -18.97 60.83 67.94
N THR A 7 -19.39 59.97 67.00
CA THR A 7 -18.77 58.65 66.82
C THR A 7 -18.69 58.29 65.33
N VAL A 8 -17.49 57.86 64.94
CA VAL A 8 -17.01 57.40 63.63
C VAL A 8 -17.77 56.16 63.16
N LEU A 9 -18.12 56.09 61.87
CA LEU A 9 -18.70 54.91 61.24
C LEU A 9 -17.73 54.34 60.18
N LEU A 10 -17.31 53.09 60.37
CA LEU A 10 -16.55 52.29 59.40
C LEU A 10 -17.41 52.00 58.16
N LEU A 11 -16.88 52.24 56.96
CA LEU A 11 -17.42 51.66 55.72
C LEU A 11 -16.86 50.24 55.53
N ALA A 12 -17.76 49.26 55.46
CA ALA A 12 -17.46 47.91 55.00
C ALA A 12 -17.57 47.86 53.46
N LEU A 13 -16.48 47.45 52.78
CA LEU A 13 -16.53 47.08 51.37
C LEU A 13 -17.16 45.69 51.22
N SER A 14 -18.27 45.60 50.47
CA SER A 14 -18.83 44.35 49.97
C SER A 14 -18.31 44.06 48.56
N SER A 15 -17.45 43.04 48.45
CA SER A 15 -16.93 42.51 47.19
C SER A 15 -18.00 41.65 46.51
N ASN A 16 -18.56 42.10 45.39
CA ASN A 16 -19.39 41.26 44.51
C ASN A 16 -18.49 40.27 43.77
N LEU A 17 -18.48 39.00 44.17
CA LEU A 17 -17.95 37.92 43.35
C LEU A 17 -18.97 37.58 42.25
N THR A 18 -18.75 38.09 41.05
CA THR A 18 -19.30 37.49 39.82
C THR A 18 -18.66 36.11 39.62
N LEU A 19 -19.43 35.05 39.85
CA LEU A 19 -19.08 33.71 39.39
C LEU A 19 -19.04 33.74 37.85
N TYR A 20 -17.83 33.74 37.28
CA TYR A 20 -17.67 33.26 35.92
C TYR A 20 -17.89 31.76 35.95
N ALA A 21 -19.02 31.33 35.39
CA ALA A 21 -19.18 29.95 34.95
C ALA A 21 -18.08 29.69 33.92
N GLN A 22 -17.03 28.98 34.33
CA GLN A 22 -16.18 28.25 33.42
C GLN A 22 -17.11 27.36 32.61
N THR A 23 -17.31 27.68 31.34
CA THR A 23 -17.83 26.71 30.39
C THR A 23 -16.81 25.59 30.35
N ASP A 24 -17.07 24.51 31.07
CA ASP A 24 -16.44 23.21 30.84
C ASP A 24 -16.44 23.02 29.32
N SER A 25 -15.26 22.80 28.73
CA SER A 25 -15.19 22.35 27.35
C SER A 25 -16.09 21.12 27.29
N ALA A 26 -17.20 21.21 26.55
CA ALA A 26 -18.21 20.16 26.50
C ALA A 26 -17.48 18.81 26.35
N SER A 27 -17.58 17.95 27.36
CA SER A 27 -16.89 16.67 27.35
C SER A 27 -17.40 15.93 26.11
N CYS A 28 -16.56 15.79 25.09
CA CYS A 28 -17.02 15.11 23.89
C CYS A 28 -17.16 13.62 24.24
N ALA A 29 -18.16 12.96 23.65
CA ALA A 29 -18.50 11.56 23.95
C ALA A 29 -17.33 10.56 23.80
N CYS A 30 -16.20 10.99 23.24
CA CYS A 30 -14.98 10.21 23.13
C CYS A 30 -14.45 9.67 24.45
N GLN A 31 -14.40 10.51 25.51
CA GLN A 31 -13.80 10.11 26.79
C GLN A 31 -14.58 8.95 27.47
N GLN A 32 -15.86 8.79 27.13
CA GLN A 32 -16.68 7.69 27.64
C GLN A 32 -16.21 6.33 27.11
N LEU A 33 -15.59 6.28 25.93
CA LEU A 33 -15.07 5.05 25.34
C LEU A 33 -13.95 4.42 26.17
N ALA A 34 -13.16 5.23 26.90
CA ALA A 34 -12.14 4.72 27.82
C ALA A 34 -12.72 3.89 28.98
N ARG A 35 -14.02 4.06 29.29
CA ARG A 35 -14.72 3.33 30.35
C ARG A 35 -15.50 2.12 29.82
N GLN A 36 -15.56 1.93 28.52
CA GLN A 36 -16.25 0.80 27.91
C GLN A 36 -15.32 -0.40 27.74
N THR A 37 -15.90 -1.59 27.78
CA THR A 37 -15.17 -2.85 27.56
C THR A 37 -15.40 -3.34 26.15
N PHE A 38 -14.31 -3.60 25.43
CA PHE A 38 -14.32 -4.23 24.13
C PHE A 38 -13.58 -5.56 24.25
N PRO A 39 -14.20 -6.71 23.90
CA PRO A 39 -13.55 -8.01 24.03
C PRO A 39 -12.17 -8.05 23.36
N GLY A 40 -11.16 -8.55 24.07
CA GLY A 40 -9.79 -8.68 23.56
C GLY A 40 -9.01 -7.37 23.40
N ALA A 41 -9.59 -6.23 23.79
CA ALA A 41 -9.00 -4.90 23.60
C ALA A 41 -8.86 -4.13 24.92
N THR A 42 -7.76 -3.40 25.06
CA THR A 42 -7.54 -2.42 26.13
C THR A 42 -7.40 -1.04 25.49
N ILE A 43 -8.34 -0.14 25.77
CA ILE A 43 -8.25 1.26 25.34
C ILE A 43 -7.13 1.94 26.12
N THR A 44 -6.11 2.41 25.42
CA THR A 44 -4.95 3.11 26.00
C THR A 44 -5.09 4.63 25.92
N THR A 45 -5.91 5.13 24.99
CA THR A 45 -6.22 6.56 24.85
C THR A 45 -7.62 6.70 24.29
N ALA A 46 -8.42 7.63 24.83
CA ALA A 46 -9.64 8.12 24.22
C ALA A 46 -9.75 9.62 24.47
N GLU A 47 -9.44 10.43 23.47
CA GLU A 47 -9.34 11.89 23.62
C GLU A 47 -10.06 12.66 22.52
N CYS A 48 -10.58 13.82 22.90
CA CYS A 48 -11.18 14.79 22.01
C CYS A 48 -10.07 15.66 21.42
N VAL A 49 -9.84 15.54 20.12
CA VAL A 49 -8.89 16.38 19.39
C VAL A 49 -9.65 17.51 18.73
N ALA A 50 -9.29 18.76 19.07
CA ALA A 50 -9.88 19.94 18.46
C ALA A 50 -9.49 20.06 16.97
N ALA A 51 -10.31 20.76 16.20
CA ALA A 51 -9.97 21.08 14.81
C ALA A 51 -8.70 21.94 14.74
N GLY A 52 -7.92 21.76 13.68
CA GLY A 52 -6.68 22.50 13.44
C GLY A 52 -5.46 21.58 13.39
N THR A 53 -4.37 22.01 14.04
CA THR A 53 -3.09 21.31 13.98
C THR A 53 -3.03 20.16 14.97
N PHE A 54 -2.75 18.96 14.47
CA PHE A 54 -2.53 17.77 15.29
C PHE A 54 -1.07 17.31 15.20
N LYS A 55 -0.48 16.97 16.34
CA LYS A 55 0.87 16.42 16.41
C LYS A 55 0.80 14.89 16.39
N MET A 56 1.30 14.28 15.32
CA MET A 56 1.28 12.83 15.18
C MET A 56 2.08 12.14 16.30
N PRO A 57 1.49 11.15 16.99
CA PRO A 57 2.18 10.39 18.03
C PRO A 57 3.45 9.71 17.50
N GLY A 58 4.49 9.66 18.32
CA GLY A 58 5.77 9.00 18.01
C GLY A 58 6.69 9.75 17.04
N SER A 59 6.17 10.34 15.96
CA SER A 59 6.97 11.11 14.99
C SER A 59 7.13 12.59 15.36
N GLY A 60 6.16 13.16 16.09
CA GLY A 60 6.14 14.57 16.43
C GLY A 60 5.85 15.52 15.25
N VAL A 61 5.60 14.99 14.06
CA VAL A 61 5.24 15.77 12.87
C VAL A 61 3.86 16.41 13.09
N SER A 62 3.78 17.72 12.84
CA SER A 62 2.53 18.47 12.96
C SER A 62 1.81 18.49 11.63
N VAL A 63 0.51 18.18 11.65
CA VAL A 63 -0.35 18.16 10.47
C VAL A 63 -1.44 19.20 10.66
N PRO A 64 -1.52 20.24 9.81
CA PRO A 64 -2.55 21.25 9.90
C PRO A 64 -3.88 20.78 9.31
N ASP A 65 -4.91 21.59 9.55
CA ASP A 65 -6.21 21.52 8.87
C ASP A 65 -6.92 20.17 9.02
N LEU A 66 -6.89 19.59 10.23
CA LEU A 66 -7.72 18.43 10.56
C LEU A 66 -9.09 18.89 11.11
N PRO A 67 -10.19 18.21 10.74
CA PRO A 67 -11.46 18.40 11.43
C PRO A 67 -11.33 17.92 12.89
N ALA A 68 -12.20 18.40 13.79
CA ALA A 68 -12.24 17.88 15.15
C ALA A 68 -12.64 16.39 15.15
N PHE A 69 -11.98 15.57 15.96
CA PHE A 69 -12.19 14.12 15.99
C PHE A 69 -12.03 13.52 17.38
N CYS A 70 -12.60 12.34 17.57
CA CYS A 70 -12.31 11.46 18.70
C CYS A 70 -11.19 10.50 18.28
N ARG A 71 -10.07 10.55 19.01
CA ARG A 71 -8.94 9.65 18.83
C ARG A 71 -9.01 8.55 19.87
N VAL A 72 -9.06 7.30 19.41
CA VAL A 72 -9.00 6.12 20.26
C VAL A 72 -7.78 5.30 19.89
N ALA A 73 -6.88 5.05 20.84
CA ALA A 73 -5.81 4.08 20.71
C ALA A 73 -6.12 2.87 21.58
N ALA A 74 -5.80 1.67 21.09
CA ALA A 74 -6.00 0.44 21.84
C ALA A 74 -4.90 -0.59 21.57
N THR A 75 -4.70 -1.48 22.54
CA THR A 75 -3.90 -2.70 22.39
C THR A 75 -4.82 -3.91 22.33
N LEU A 76 -4.65 -4.76 21.33
CA LEU A 76 -5.37 -6.02 21.18
C LEU A 76 -4.45 -7.19 21.50
N LYS A 77 -4.98 -8.18 22.22
CA LYS A 77 -4.25 -9.40 22.62
C LYS A 77 -5.05 -10.67 22.32
N PRO A 78 -5.19 -11.07 21.03
CA PRO A 78 -5.90 -12.30 20.66
C PRO A 78 -5.17 -13.57 21.13
N THR A 79 -3.86 -13.50 21.37
CA THR A 79 -3.07 -14.53 22.08
C THR A 79 -2.17 -13.87 23.14
N PRO A 80 -1.60 -14.64 24.10
CA PRO A 80 -0.68 -14.09 25.10
C PRO A 80 0.57 -13.39 24.51
N GLU A 81 1.09 -13.89 23.38
CA GLU A 81 2.25 -13.33 22.66
C GLU A 81 1.88 -12.15 21.76
N SER A 82 0.60 -12.01 21.42
CA SER A 82 0.14 -10.94 20.54
C SER A 82 0.13 -9.60 21.29
N THR A 83 0.65 -8.56 20.64
CA THR A 83 0.48 -7.18 21.07
C THR A 83 0.28 -6.34 19.83
N ILE A 84 -0.98 -6.20 19.43
CA ILE A 84 -1.38 -5.44 18.25
C ILE A 84 -1.82 -4.06 18.70
N ARG A 85 -1.24 -3.01 18.11
CA ARG A 85 -1.67 -1.63 18.36
C ARG A 85 -2.59 -1.18 17.25
N ILE A 86 -3.67 -0.50 17.63
CA ILE A 86 -4.61 0.10 16.69
C ILE A 86 -4.89 1.56 17.06
N GLU A 87 -5.23 2.34 16.05
CA GLU A 87 -5.79 3.68 16.16
C GLU A 87 -7.15 3.70 15.45
N VAL A 88 -8.13 4.37 16.05
CA VAL A 88 -9.47 4.58 15.51
C VAL A 88 -9.80 6.06 15.63
N TRP A 89 -10.00 6.72 14.49
CA TRP A 89 -10.23 8.17 14.39
C TRP A 89 -11.64 8.41 13.88
N LEU A 90 -12.43 9.11 14.67
CA LEU A 90 -13.87 9.29 14.47
C LEU A 90 -14.19 10.79 14.34
N PRO A 91 -14.60 11.30 13.17
CA PRO A 91 -15.00 12.70 13.03
C PRO A 91 -16.08 13.09 14.06
N GLN A 92 -15.88 14.19 14.81
CA GLN A 92 -16.88 14.65 15.77
C GLN A 92 -18.15 15.16 15.08
N THR A 93 -17.98 15.74 13.89
CA THR A 93 -19.07 16.16 13.00
C THR A 93 -18.77 15.68 11.58
N GLY A 94 -19.80 15.60 10.74
CA GLY A 94 -19.63 15.24 9.33
C GLY A 94 -19.26 13.77 9.07
N TRP A 95 -19.47 12.86 10.04
CA TRP A 95 -19.35 11.43 9.77
C TRP A 95 -20.38 11.03 8.72
N ASN A 96 -19.90 10.44 7.61
CA ASN A 96 -20.71 10.11 6.45
C ASN A 96 -21.41 8.72 6.57
N GLY A 97 -21.40 8.10 7.75
CA GLY A 97 -21.96 6.77 7.99
C GLY A 97 -21.07 5.61 7.55
N ARG A 98 -19.89 5.88 6.98
CA ARG A 98 -18.97 4.87 6.45
C ARG A 98 -17.80 4.61 7.39
N PHE A 99 -17.35 3.35 7.39
CA PHE A 99 -16.15 2.90 8.07
C PHE A 99 -15.03 2.64 7.05
N LEU A 100 -13.79 2.98 7.41
CA LEU A 100 -12.61 2.77 6.58
C LEU A 100 -11.48 2.08 7.36
N GLY A 101 -11.23 0.81 7.04
CA GLY A 101 -9.97 0.16 7.39
C GLY A 101 -8.87 0.63 6.45
N THR A 102 -7.68 0.92 6.99
CA THR A 102 -6.53 1.31 6.17
C THR A 102 -5.36 0.35 6.38
N GLY A 103 -4.63 0.07 5.31
CA GLY A 103 -3.44 -0.78 5.35
C GLY A 103 -2.15 -0.06 5.75
N THR A 104 -1.06 -0.81 5.85
CA THR A 104 0.30 -0.31 6.13
C THR A 104 1.29 -0.68 5.02
N GLY A 105 2.60 -0.56 5.28
CA GLY A 105 3.68 -0.87 4.33
C GLY A 105 4.81 -1.69 4.94
N GLY A 106 5.63 -2.31 4.08
CA GLY A 106 6.82 -3.07 4.48
C GLY A 106 6.52 -4.23 5.44
N GLY A 107 7.36 -4.45 6.44
CA GLY A 107 7.15 -5.44 7.51
C GLY A 107 6.18 -4.99 8.61
N ALA A 108 5.57 -3.81 8.47
CA ALA A 108 4.77 -3.10 9.48
C ALA A 108 5.43 -3.07 10.89
N GLY A 109 4.74 -2.54 11.90
CA GLY A 109 5.32 -2.21 13.21
C GLY A 109 5.17 -0.74 13.60
N SER A 110 4.39 0.01 12.82
CA SER A 110 3.97 1.37 13.13
C SER A 110 2.60 1.66 12.53
N ILE A 111 1.91 2.66 13.09
CA ILE A 111 0.63 3.15 12.57
C ILE A 111 0.88 4.08 11.38
N ALA A 112 0.16 3.84 10.27
CA ALA A 112 0.17 4.70 9.10
C ALA A 112 -0.76 5.92 9.28
N TYR A 113 -0.35 6.89 10.11
CA TYR A 113 -1.16 8.08 10.42
C TYR A 113 -1.59 8.89 9.19
N GLY A 114 -0.79 8.93 8.13
CA GLY A 114 -1.17 9.59 6.88
C GLY A 114 -2.47 9.04 6.26
N ALA A 115 -2.69 7.73 6.36
CA ALA A 115 -3.92 7.10 5.88
C ALA A 115 -5.12 7.46 6.77
N LEU A 116 -4.93 7.50 8.10
CA LEU A 116 -5.96 7.96 9.05
C LEU A 116 -6.35 9.42 8.80
N ILE A 117 -5.37 10.29 8.59
CA ILE A 117 -5.60 11.70 8.26
C ILE A 117 -6.47 11.84 7.01
N ASN A 118 -6.12 11.11 5.96
CA ASN A 118 -6.83 11.16 4.69
C ASN A 118 -8.26 10.60 4.80
N GLY A 119 -8.45 9.48 5.52
CA GLY A 119 -9.77 8.94 5.81
C GLY A 119 -10.64 9.90 6.61
N LEU A 120 -10.07 10.52 7.64
CA LEU A 120 -10.75 11.51 8.49
C LEU A 120 -11.20 12.73 7.68
N LYS A 121 -10.32 13.28 6.83
CA LYS A 121 -10.65 14.41 5.93
C LYS A 121 -11.78 14.08 4.95
N ARG A 122 -11.97 12.81 4.61
CA ARG A 122 -13.08 12.32 3.77
C ARG A 122 -14.35 11.97 4.56
N GLY A 123 -14.38 12.24 5.88
CA GLY A 123 -15.55 12.04 6.74
C GLY A 123 -15.79 10.58 7.16
N PHE A 124 -14.79 9.71 7.04
CA PHE A 124 -14.89 8.31 7.49
C PHE A 124 -14.56 8.19 8.98
N ALA A 125 -15.20 7.22 9.65
CA ALA A 125 -14.61 6.58 10.81
C ALA A 125 -13.47 5.68 10.32
N THR A 126 -12.22 6.00 10.64
CA THR A 126 -11.05 5.38 10.01
C THR A 126 -10.14 4.69 11.03
N THR A 127 -9.55 3.55 10.66
CA THR A 127 -8.68 2.76 11.55
C THR A 127 -7.43 2.24 10.86
N ASN A 128 -6.37 1.98 11.64
CA ASN A 128 -5.11 1.43 11.18
C ASN A 128 -4.46 0.62 12.32
N THR A 129 -3.58 -0.32 11.95
CA THR A 129 -2.90 -1.22 12.90
C THR A 129 -1.41 -1.31 12.60
N ASP A 130 -0.60 -1.52 13.63
CA ASP A 130 0.83 -1.82 13.49
C ASP A 130 1.12 -3.27 13.02
N MET A 131 0.07 -4.06 12.79
CA MET A 131 0.12 -5.47 12.39
C MET A 131 0.80 -6.40 13.40
N GLY A 132 0.90 -5.97 14.66
CA GLY A 132 1.49 -6.77 15.72
C GLY A 132 3.01 -6.94 15.62
N THR A 133 3.70 -6.18 14.76
CA THR A 133 5.16 -6.29 14.55
C THR A 133 5.95 -5.12 15.12
N SER A 134 5.37 -4.26 15.97
CA SER A 134 6.11 -3.12 16.53
C SER A 134 7.37 -3.52 17.32
N PRO A 135 8.45 -2.71 17.26
CA PRO A 135 8.66 -1.55 16.35
C PRO A 135 8.93 -1.90 14.88
N ASN A 136 9.31 -3.14 14.57
CA ASN A 136 9.52 -3.61 13.19
C ASN A 136 9.47 -5.14 13.10
N ALA A 137 9.31 -5.69 11.89
CA ALA A 137 9.22 -7.13 11.65
C ALA A 137 10.34 -8.01 12.24
N ASN A 138 11.55 -7.49 12.51
CA ASN A 138 12.61 -8.31 13.12
C ASN A 138 12.28 -8.70 14.57
N GLU A 139 11.35 -8.01 15.23
CA GLU A 139 10.88 -8.28 16.60
C GLU A 139 9.93 -9.49 16.69
N ALA A 140 9.60 -10.10 15.55
CA ALA A 140 8.80 -11.32 15.49
C ALA A 140 9.65 -12.60 15.37
N VAL A 141 10.99 -12.51 15.35
CA VAL A 141 11.86 -13.69 15.34
C VAL A 141 11.62 -14.52 16.61
N GLY A 142 11.30 -15.80 16.47
CA GLY A 142 10.98 -16.69 17.59
C GLY A 142 9.56 -16.54 18.16
N HIS A 143 8.72 -15.67 17.58
CA HIS A 143 7.35 -15.42 18.03
C HIS A 143 6.32 -15.74 16.92
N PRO A 144 6.00 -17.03 16.67
CA PRO A 144 5.15 -17.44 15.55
C PRO A 144 3.73 -16.85 15.58
N ASP A 145 3.20 -16.56 16.76
CA ASP A 145 1.93 -15.85 16.90
C ASP A 145 1.98 -14.47 16.22
N ARG A 146 3.10 -13.75 16.30
CA ARG A 146 3.25 -12.44 15.65
C ARG A 146 3.36 -12.57 14.12
N TRP A 147 3.73 -13.73 13.59
CA TRP A 147 3.65 -14.00 12.15
C TRP A 147 2.20 -14.10 11.70
N ALA A 148 1.34 -14.71 12.51
CA ALA A 148 -0.10 -14.75 12.26
C ALA A 148 -0.76 -13.38 12.40
N ASP A 149 -0.34 -12.56 13.38
CA ASP A 149 -0.75 -11.15 13.48
C ASP A 149 -0.45 -10.40 12.18
N PHE A 150 0.79 -10.47 11.72
CA PHE A 150 1.21 -9.84 10.47
C PHE A 150 0.51 -10.43 9.23
N GLY A 151 0.29 -11.74 9.19
CA GLY A 151 -0.28 -12.41 8.03
C GLY A 151 -1.73 -12.07 7.78
N TYR A 152 -2.56 -12.12 8.84
CA TYR A 152 -4.01 -12.01 8.70
C TYR A 152 -4.74 -11.52 9.96
N ARG A 153 -4.25 -11.84 11.16
CA ARG A 153 -5.05 -11.69 12.39
C ARG A 153 -5.17 -10.24 12.85
N ALA A 154 -4.11 -9.44 12.74
CA ALA A 154 -4.13 -8.07 13.25
C ALA A 154 -5.12 -7.18 12.50
N THR A 155 -5.22 -7.33 11.18
CA THR A 155 -6.16 -6.56 10.35
C THR A 155 -7.60 -6.91 10.73
N HIS A 156 -7.93 -8.19 10.83
CA HIS A 156 -9.26 -8.64 11.22
C HIS A 156 -9.67 -8.19 12.64
N GLU A 157 -8.79 -8.37 13.63
CA GLU A 157 -9.08 -7.95 15.01
C GLU A 157 -9.20 -6.43 15.12
N MET A 158 -8.36 -5.67 14.40
CA MET A 158 -8.54 -4.22 14.24
C MET A 158 -9.92 -3.90 13.67
N THR A 159 -10.33 -4.54 12.57
CA THR A 159 -11.63 -4.30 11.92
C THR A 159 -12.78 -4.50 12.91
N LYS A 160 -12.82 -5.64 13.58
CA LYS A 160 -13.89 -5.98 14.54
C LYS A 160 -13.96 -4.99 15.69
N THR A 161 -12.82 -4.75 16.35
CA THR A 161 -12.78 -3.85 17.51
C THR A 161 -13.10 -2.41 17.10
N ALA A 162 -12.55 -1.92 15.99
CA ALA A 162 -12.79 -0.55 15.53
C ALA A 162 -14.24 -0.32 15.08
N LYS A 163 -14.90 -1.31 14.45
CA LYS A 163 -16.33 -1.25 14.16
C LYS A 163 -17.17 -1.15 15.44
N ALA A 164 -16.85 -1.96 16.46
CA ALA A 164 -17.54 -1.91 17.75
C ALA A 164 -17.36 -0.53 18.44
N ILE A 165 -16.13 0.00 18.44
CA ILE A 165 -15.83 1.35 18.96
C ILE A 165 -16.62 2.42 18.19
N THR A 166 -16.66 2.33 16.86
CA THR A 166 -17.38 3.28 15.99
C THR A 166 -18.87 3.30 16.32
N GLN A 167 -19.50 2.13 16.43
CA GLN A 167 -20.92 2.01 16.77
C GLN A 167 -21.21 2.49 18.20
N ALA A 168 -20.33 2.19 19.15
CA ALA A 168 -20.43 2.68 20.52
C ALA A 168 -20.29 4.20 20.62
N HIS A 169 -19.46 4.82 19.78
CA HIS A 169 -19.28 6.27 19.77
C HIS A 169 -20.50 6.99 19.17
N TYR A 170 -20.94 6.57 17.99
CA TYR A 170 -22.00 7.26 17.26
C TYR A 170 -23.42 6.83 17.66
N GLN A 171 -23.56 5.73 18.40
CA GLN A 171 -24.85 5.10 18.72
C GLN A 171 -25.71 4.85 17.47
N LYS A 172 -25.03 4.51 16.37
CA LYS A 172 -25.60 4.31 15.02
C LYS A 172 -24.89 3.15 14.34
N SER A 173 -25.62 2.46 13.47
CA SER A 173 -25.03 1.42 12.62
C SER A 173 -24.09 2.03 11.57
N ILE A 174 -23.03 1.29 11.25
CA ILE A 174 -22.18 1.57 10.10
C ILE A 174 -22.97 1.19 8.86
N GLN A 175 -23.13 2.12 7.91
CA GLN A 175 -23.92 1.88 6.71
C GLN A 175 -23.16 1.04 5.69
N ARG A 176 -21.87 1.34 5.50
CA ARG A 176 -20.95 0.61 4.62
C ARG A 176 -19.54 0.61 5.20
N ALA A 177 -18.81 -0.49 4.98
CA ALA A 177 -17.42 -0.64 5.39
C ALA A 177 -16.52 -0.80 4.17
N TYR A 178 -15.42 -0.03 4.14
CA TYR A 178 -14.42 -0.07 3.09
C TYR A 178 -13.04 -0.40 3.65
N PHE A 179 -12.22 -1.09 2.87
CA PHE A 179 -10.79 -1.22 3.15
C PHE A 179 -9.98 -0.58 2.02
N ALA A 180 -8.93 0.15 2.36
CA ALA A 180 -8.00 0.69 1.37
C ALA A 180 -6.54 0.56 1.83
N GLY A 181 -5.71 -0.03 0.99
CA GLY A 181 -4.29 -0.19 1.29
C GLY A 181 -3.47 -0.46 0.05
N CYS A 182 -2.19 -0.13 0.11
CA CYS A 182 -1.23 -0.43 -0.94
C CYS A 182 -0.01 -1.19 -0.39
N SER A 183 0.69 -1.98 -1.21
CA SER A 183 1.85 -2.77 -0.78
C SER A 183 1.46 -3.87 0.20
N THR A 184 1.99 -3.86 1.42
CA THR A 184 1.50 -4.65 2.55
C THR A 184 0.01 -4.40 2.79
N GLY A 185 -0.46 -3.16 2.66
CA GLY A 185 -1.88 -2.84 2.69
C GLY A 185 -2.67 -3.52 1.56
N GLY A 186 -2.08 -3.71 0.38
CA GLY A 186 -2.71 -4.47 -0.70
C GLY A 186 -2.78 -5.97 -0.41
N GLN A 187 -1.78 -6.53 0.28
CA GLN A 187 -1.85 -7.89 0.82
C GLN A 187 -2.94 -7.99 1.90
N GLN A 188 -3.00 -7.05 2.85
CA GLN A 188 -4.07 -7.00 3.85
C GLN A 188 -5.44 -6.97 3.17
N ALA A 189 -5.63 -6.11 2.16
CA ALA A 189 -6.86 -6.02 1.38
C ALA A 189 -7.28 -7.36 0.76
N LEU A 190 -6.36 -8.06 0.10
CA LEU A 190 -6.65 -9.37 -0.48
C LEU A 190 -6.80 -10.48 0.56
N MET A 191 -6.11 -10.39 1.71
CA MET A 191 -6.26 -11.33 2.81
C MET A 191 -7.65 -11.22 3.44
N GLU A 192 -8.13 -10.00 3.69
CA GLU A 192 -9.50 -9.74 4.14
C GLU A 192 -10.53 -10.29 3.14
N ALA A 193 -10.35 -10.02 1.84
CA ALA A 193 -11.23 -10.55 0.80
C ALA A 193 -11.33 -12.08 0.80
N GLN A 194 -10.22 -12.78 1.07
CA GLN A 194 -10.11 -14.24 0.99
C GLN A 194 -10.52 -14.94 2.29
N ARG A 195 -10.18 -14.37 3.45
CA ARG A 195 -10.39 -15.02 4.77
C ARG A 195 -11.56 -14.45 5.55
N TYR A 196 -11.83 -13.16 5.41
CA TYR A 196 -12.82 -12.43 6.18
C TYR A 196 -13.75 -11.65 5.25
N PRO A 197 -14.46 -12.35 4.34
CA PRO A 197 -15.26 -11.70 3.31
C PRO A 197 -16.33 -10.76 3.89
N ASP A 198 -16.73 -10.96 5.15
CA ASP A 198 -17.73 -10.15 5.87
C ASP A 198 -17.20 -8.83 6.46
N ASP A 199 -15.89 -8.61 6.43
CA ASP A 199 -15.29 -7.44 7.05
C ASP A 199 -15.51 -6.16 6.23
N TYR A 200 -15.66 -6.24 4.90
CA TYR A 200 -15.77 -5.05 4.05
C TYR A 200 -16.72 -5.25 2.87
N ASP A 201 -17.48 -4.20 2.54
CA ASP A 201 -18.37 -4.17 1.36
C ASP A 201 -17.60 -3.75 0.10
N GLY A 202 -16.58 -2.91 0.26
CA GLY A 202 -15.68 -2.48 -0.82
C GLY A 202 -14.21 -2.56 -0.41
N ILE A 203 -13.36 -3.11 -1.27
CA ILE A 203 -11.92 -3.27 -1.03
C ILE A 203 -11.12 -2.60 -2.14
N LEU A 204 -10.24 -1.66 -1.78
CA LEU A 204 -9.24 -1.05 -2.67
C LEU A 204 -7.86 -1.65 -2.38
N ALA A 205 -7.37 -2.49 -3.29
CA ALA A 205 -6.10 -3.22 -3.18
C ALA A 205 -5.03 -2.65 -4.13
N GLY A 206 -4.08 -1.90 -3.60
CA GLY A 206 -2.97 -1.34 -4.37
C GLY A 206 -1.70 -2.18 -4.33
N ALA A 207 -1.05 -2.37 -5.47
CA ALA A 207 0.23 -3.07 -5.63
C ALA A 207 0.41 -4.22 -4.60
N PRO A 208 -0.50 -5.22 -4.60
CA PRO A 208 -0.63 -6.10 -3.46
C PRO A 208 0.58 -7.03 -3.33
N ALA A 209 1.21 -7.03 -2.16
CA ALA A 209 2.28 -7.97 -1.80
C ALA A 209 1.71 -9.37 -1.47
N ASN A 210 0.78 -9.87 -2.28
CA ASN A 210 -0.07 -11.01 -1.95
C ASN A 210 0.66 -12.35 -2.01
N ASN A 211 1.64 -12.50 -2.90
CA ASN A 211 2.50 -13.68 -2.93
C ASN A 211 3.78 -13.41 -2.12
N ARG A 212 3.62 -13.10 -0.83
CA ARG A 212 4.66 -12.49 0.01
C ARG A 212 5.94 -13.33 0.09
N THR A 213 5.83 -14.63 0.38
CA THR A 213 7.03 -15.46 0.56
C THR A 213 7.93 -15.41 -0.68
N HIS A 214 7.31 -15.55 -1.86
CA HIS A 214 7.97 -15.54 -3.17
C HIS A 214 8.40 -14.15 -3.63
N LEU A 215 7.63 -13.11 -3.29
CA LEU A 215 8.02 -11.71 -3.53
C LEU A 215 9.39 -11.43 -2.89
N HIS A 216 9.53 -11.81 -1.63
CA HIS A 216 10.77 -11.63 -0.89
C HIS A 216 11.90 -12.50 -1.45
N THR A 217 11.59 -13.69 -2.01
CA THR A 217 12.58 -14.49 -2.74
C THR A 217 13.07 -13.79 -4.00
N GLY A 218 12.23 -12.98 -4.65
CA GLY A 218 12.67 -12.06 -5.70
C GLY A 218 13.72 -11.05 -5.23
N PHE A 219 13.56 -10.50 -4.03
CA PHE A 219 14.56 -9.58 -3.46
C PHE A 219 15.87 -10.26 -3.12
N VAL A 220 15.83 -11.45 -2.51
CA VAL A 220 17.05 -12.24 -2.22
C VAL A 220 17.75 -12.64 -3.52
N TRP A 221 17.00 -13.00 -4.55
CA TRP A 221 17.56 -13.26 -5.88
C TRP A 221 18.30 -12.04 -6.43
N ASN A 222 17.63 -10.90 -6.53
CA ASN A 222 18.24 -9.66 -7.05
C ASN A 222 19.49 -9.29 -6.25
N TYR A 223 19.41 -9.33 -4.92
CA TYR A 223 20.55 -9.07 -4.04
C TYR A 223 21.72 -10.04 -4.27
N LYS A 224 21.44 -11.34 -4.36
CA LYS A 224 22.48 -12.37 -4.56
C LYS A 224 23.14 -12.20 -5.92
N VAL A 225 22.38 -12.01 -7.00
CA VAL A 225 22.98 -11.91 -8.34
C VAL A 225 23.80 -10.63 -8.55
N THR A 226 23.49 -9.56 -7.82
CA THR A 226 24.27 -8.29 -7.84
C THR A 226 25.41 -8.24 -6.83
N ASN A 227 25.56 -9.25 -5.96
CA ASN A 227 26.60 -9.29 -4.94
C ASN A 227 27.43 -10.59 -4.93
N GLN A 228 27.06 -11.61 -5.71
CA GLN A 228 27.74 -12.92 -5.78
C GLN A 228 29.15 -12.83 -6.36
N LEU A 229 29.39 -11.88 -7.28
CA LEU A 229 30.70 -11.62 -7.88
C LEU A 229 31.15 -10.21 -7.51
N ALA A 230 32.43 -10.06 -7.17
CA ALA A 230 33.02 -8.74 -6.97
C ALA A 230 32.79 -7.86 -8.23
N GLY A 231 32.24 -6.67 -8.04
CA GLY A 231 31.91 -5.74 -9.14
C GLY A 231 30.62 -6.04 -9.91
N SER A 232 29.79 -7.01 -9.48
CA SER A 232 28.49 -7.29 -10.15
C SER A 232 27.38 -6.29 -9.81
N ALA A 233 27.54 -5.49 -8.75
CA ALA A 233 26.62 -4.41 -8.41
C ALA A 233 26.68 -3.29 -9.48
N PHE A 234 25.53 -2.67 -9.74
CA PHE A 234 25.39 -1.56 -10.68
C PHE A 234 25.80 -0.25 -9.98
N LEU A 235 27.11 -0.08 -9.78
CA LEU A 235 27.71 1.11 -9.20
C LEU A 235 28.69 1.76 -10.20
N PRO A 236 28.69 3.09 -10.35
CA PRO A 236 27.85 4.04 -9.63
C PRO A 236 26.40 4.04 -10.17
N LYS A 237 25.48 4.74 -9.49
CA LYS A 237 24.02 4.69 -9.76
C LYS A 237 23.64 5.10 -11.19
N GLU A 238 24.51 5.84 -11.87
CA GLU A 238 24.37 6.25 -13.27
C GLU A 238 24.21 5.05 -14.19
N LYS A 239 24.80 3.89 -13.87
CA LYS A 239 24.58 2.64 -14.61
C LYS A 239 23.13 2.18 -14.57
N ILE A 240 22.44 2.34 -13.44
CA ILE A 240 21.02 1.97 -13.30
C ILE A 240 20.15 2.90 -14.17
N ALA A 241 20.50 4.20 -14.21
CA ALA A 241 19.85 5.15 -15.09
C ALA A 241 20.09 4.81 -16.57
N LEU A 242 21.33 4.44 -16.94
CA LEU A 242 21.68 3.97 -18.29
C LEU A 242 20.83 2.76 -18.71
N ILE A 243 20.70 1.76 -17.84
CA ILE A 243 19.86 0.58 -18.09
C ILE A 243 18.41 0.99 -18.34
N THR A 244 17.82 1.78 -17.45
CA THR A 244 16.42 2.23 -17.57
C THR A 244 16.21 2.99 -18.88
N GLN A 245 17.12 3.91 -19.22
CA GLN A 245 17.03 4.70 -20.45
C GLN A 245 17.14 3.82 -21.71
N ALA A 246 18.00 2.81 -21.71
CA ALA A 246 18.13 1.87 -22.82
C ALA A 246 16.84 1.05 -23.03
N VAL A 247 16.24 0.56 -21.94
CA VAL A 247 14.96 -0.15 -21.96
C VAL A 247 13.85 0.73 -22.51
N VAL A 248 13.69 1.94 -21.96
CA VAL A 248 12.67 2.90 -22.40
C VAL A 248 12.87 3.26 -23.87
N LYS A 249 14.11 3.55 -24.30
CA LYS A 249 14.43 3.85 -25.70
C LYS A 249 14.09 2.70 -26.65
N ALA A 250 14.28 1.45 -26.23
CA ALA A 250 13.98 0.30 -27.06
C ALA A 250 12.47 0.09 -27.27
N CYS A 251 11.65 0.45 -26.26
CA CYS A 251 10.29 -0.06 -26.12
C CYS A 251 9.17 0.99 -26.06
N ALA A 252 9.42 2.19 -25.51
CA ALA A 252 8.40 3.21 -25.35
C ALA A 252 7.80 3.64 -26.70
N GLY A 253 6.48 3.81 -26.75
CA GLY A 253 5.73 4.14 -27.97
C GLY A 253 5.37 2.93 -28.84
N LYS A 254 6.14 1.82 -28.76
CA LYS A 254 5.80 0.54 -29.43
C LYS A 254 4.86 -0.33 -28.60
N ASP A 255 4.78 -0.04 -27.31
CA ASP A 255 3.95 -0.73 -26.32
C ASP A 255 2.51 -0.22 -26.26
N GLY A 256 2.20 0.83 -27.03
CA GLY A 256 0.90 1.51 -27.06
C GLY A 256 0.93 2.91 -26.44
N GLY A 257 2.05 3.28 -25.79
CA GLY A 257 2.26 4.63 -25.26
C GLY A 257 2.32 5.72 -26.34
N ALA A 258 2.35 6.97 -25.91
CA ALA A 258 2.55 8.09 -26.83
C ALA A 258 4.03 8.21 -27.23
N PRO A 259 4.32 8.75 -28.43
CA PRO A 259 5.68 9.12 -28.79
C PRO A 259 6.30 10.07 -27.75
N GLY A 260 7.54 9.79 -27.34
CA GLY A 260 8.26 10.61 -26.36
C GLY A 260 7.99 10.25 -24.89
N ASP A 261 7.15 9.24 -24.61
CA ASP A 261 7.03 8.71 -23.26
C ASP A 261 8.38 8.22 -22.73
N ASN A 262 8.70 8.59 -21.50
CA ASN A 262 9.90 8.17 -20.80
C ASN A 262 9.66 6.97 -19.86
N PHE A 263 8.62 6.18 -20.15
CA PHE A 263 8.19 5.01 -19.39
C PHE A 263 7.47 4.03 -20.31
N LEU A 264 7.23 2.82 -19.80
CA LEU A 264 6.48 1.79 -20.53
C LEU A 264 5.01 1.77 -20.12
N THR A 265 4.13 1.94 -21.09
CA THR A 265 2.68 1.77 -20.97
C THR A 265 2.28 0.31 -20.86
N ASP A 266 2.91 -0.59 -21.63
CA ASP A 266 2.70 -2.04 -21.52
C ASP A 266 4.05 -2.77 -21.62
N PRO A 267 4.74 -2.99 -20.48
CA PRO A 267 6.04 -3.65 -20.49
C PRO A 267 6.03 -5.06 -21.10
N ARG A 268 4.88 -5.74 -21.18
CA ARG A 268 4.75 -7.07 -21.82
C ARG A 268 5.01 -7.04 -23.32
N ALA A 269 4.89 -5.86 -23.95
CA ALA A 269 5.22 -5.63 -25.35
C ALA A 269 6.74 -5.46 -25.58
N CYS A 270 7.49 -5.13 -24.53
CA CYS A 270 8.89 -4.81 -24.64
C CYS A 270 9.71 -6.07 -24.98
N ARG A 271 10.63 -5.93 -25.92
CA ARG A 271 11.61 -6.95 -26.30
C ARG A 271 12.98 -6.27 -26.25
N PHE A 272 13.52 -6.16 -25.05
CA PHE A 272 14.82 -5.57 -24.79
C PHE A 272 15.88 -6.66 -24.68
N ASP A 273 17.02 -6.46 -25.34
CA ASP A 273 18.18 -7.32 -25.23
C ASP A 273 19.29 -6.59 -24.45
N PRO A 274 19.66 -7.06 -23.24
CA PRO A 274 20.74 -6.47 -22.45
C PRO A 274 22.09 -6.37 -23.18
N GLU A 275 22.35 -7.22 -24.18
CA GLU A 275 23.58 -7.16 -24.98
C GLU A 275 23.74 -5.88 -25.80
N THR A 276 22.65 -5.12 -25.98
CA THR A 276 22.67 -3.83 -26.67
C THR A 276 23.24 -2.70 -25.82
N LEU A 277 23.47 -2.92 -24.52
CA LEU A 277 24.07 -1.94 -23.62
C LEU A 277 25.57 -1.72 -23.91
N PRO A 278 26.10 -0.51 -23.72
CA PRO A 278 27.53 -0.26 -23.86
C PRO A 278 28.34 -1.16 -22.92
N LYS A 279 29.36 -1.83 -23.45
CA LYS A 279 30.25 -2.73 -22.68
C LYS A 279 31.50 -1.97 -22.27
N CYS A 280 31.89 -2.09 -21.01
CA CYS A 280 33.08 -1.40 -20.53
C CYS A 280 34.34 -1.99 -21.18
N PRO A 281 35.26 -1.15 -21.70
CA PRO A 281 36.62 -1.58 -22.03
C PRO A 281 37.28 -2.31 -20.86
N VAL A 282 38.20 -3.23 -21.18
CA VAL A 282 38.94 -3.98 -20.16
C VAL A 282 39.64 -3.02 -19.20
N GLY A 283 39.45 -3.22 -17.90
CA GLY A 283 40.03 -2.38 -16.85
C GLY A 283 39.30 -1.06 -16.58
N THR A 284 38.17 -0.81 -17.23
CA THR A 284 37.32 0.37 -16.98
C THR A 284 36.00 -0.03 -16.34
N ASP A 285 35.48 0.82 -15.45
CA ASP A 285 34.17 0.65 -14.81
C ASP A 285 33.62 2.03 -14.41
N ASP A 286 32.94 2.70 -15.34
CA ASP A 286 32.34 4.02 -15.12
C ASP A 286 30.81 3.99 -15.28
N GLY A 287 30.15 5.14 -15.07
CA GLY A 287 28.70 5.27 -15.16
C GLY A 287 28.09 5.09 -16.56
N THR A 288 28.89 4.88 -17.61
CA THR A 288 28.46 4.94 -19.02
C THR A 288 28.42 3.58 -19.74
N CYS A 289 28.86 2.51 -19.07
CA CYS A 289 28.94 1.16 -19.63
C CYS A 289 28.64 0.09 -18.57
N LEU A 290 28.50 -1.18 -18.96
CA LEU A 290 28.43 -2.33 -18.06
C LEU A 290 29.63 -3.26 -18.25
N THR A 291 30.18 -3.75 -17.14
CA THR A 291 31.18 -4.83 -17.15
C THR A 291 30.50 -6.17 -17.48
N SER A 292 31.29 -7.19 -17.83
CA SER A 292 30.77 -8.55 -18.08
C SER A 292 30.03 -9.13 -16.86
N ALA A 293 30.49 -8.82 -15.65
CA ALA A 293 29.85 -9.25 -14.40
C ALA A 293 28.49 -8.55 -14.21
N GLN A 294 28.42 -7.24 -14.42
CA GLN A 294 27.17 -6.46 -14.35
C GLN A 294 26.16 -6.91 -15.42
N LEU A 295 26.62 -7.15 -16.66
CA LEU A 295 25.75 -7.63 -17.73
C LEU A 295 25.20 -9.03 -17.44
N THR A 296 26.01 -9.92 -16.85
CA THR A 296 25.57 -11.25 -16.40
C THR A 296 24.52 -11.12 -15.29
N ALA A 297 24.77 -10.27 -14.29
CA ALA A 297 23.81 -10.01 -13.21
C ALA A 297 22.49 -9.44 -13.76
N LEU A 298 22.53 -8.50 -14.71
CA LEU A 298 21.34 -7.89 -15.30
C LEU A 298 20.46 -8.91 -16.02
N LYS A 299 21.08 -9.83 -16.78
CA LYS A 299 20.34 -10.93 -17.41
C LYS A 299 19.64 -11.82 -16.39
N GLN A 300 20.29 -12.09 -15.25
CA GLN A 300 19.68 -12.89 -14.17
C GLN A 300 18.55 -12.14 -13.45
N VAL A 301 18.69 -10.83 -13.23
CA VAL A 301 17.60 -9.96 -12.72
C VAL A 301 16.37 -10.02 -13.62
N TYR A 302 16.56 -9.91 -14.94
CA TYR A 302 15.45 -9.97 -15.90
C TYR A 302 14.89 -11.37 -16.15
N ALA A 303 15.66 -12.43 -15.85
CA ALA A 303 15.14 -13.80 -15.85
C ALA A 303 14.27 -14.09 -14.62
N GLY A 304 14.61 -13.51 -13.47
CA GLY A 304 13.96 -13.73 -12.19
C GLY A 304 14.35 -15.06 -11.53
N PRO A 305 13.88 -15.32 -10.29
CA PRO A 305 14.28 -16.50 -9.54
C PRO A 305 13.70 -17.79 -10.11
N THR A 306 14.57 -18.79 -10.25
CA THR A 306 14.22 -20.15 -10.69
C THR A 306 14.77 -21.19 -9.74
N ASN A 307 14.05 -22.28 -9.56
CA ASN A 307 14.52 -23.45 -8.84
C ASN A 307 15.65 -24.11 -9.65
N PRO A 308 16.87 -24.26 -9.11
CA PRO A 308 18.00 -24.77 -9.87
C PRO A 308 17.89 -26.25 -10.24
N ARG A 309 17.10 -27.03 -9.50
CA ARG A 309 16.87 -28.46 -9.76
C ARG A 309 15.79 -28.69 -10.81
N THR A 310 14.68 -27.94 -10.75
CA THR A 310 13.51 -28.17 -11.64
C THR A 310 13.45 -27.21 -12.83
N GLY A 311 14.16 -26.08 -12.78
CA GLY A 311 14.05 -24.99 -13.75
C GLY A 311 12.74 -24.19 -13.63
N GLU A 312 11.87 -24.51 -12.67
CA GLU A 312 10.61 -23.82 -12.47
C GLU A 312 10.82 -22.40 -11.91
N ARG A 313 10.08 -21.43 -12.44
CA ARG A 313 10.13 -20.05 -11.96
C ARG A 313 9.42 -19.91 -10.61
N ILE A 314 10.13 -19.34 -9.64
CA ILE A 314 9.69 -19.13 -8.26
C ILE A 314 8.87 -17.85 -8.14
N TYR A 315 9.33 -16.77 -8.79
CA TYR A 315 8.66 -15.47 -8.77
C TYR A 315 8.90 -14.71 -10.07
N THR A 316 8.11 -13.66 -10.30
CA THR A 316 8.27 -12.78 -11.48
C THR A 316 9.59 -11.99 -11.40
N PRO A 317 10.23 -11.68 -12.55
CA PRO A 317 11.39 -10.78 -12.58
C PRO A 317 11.01 -9.32 -12.28
N LEU A 318 12.06 -8.51 -12.09
CA LEU A 318 11.96 -7.06 -12.03
C LEU A 318 11.28 -6.51 -13.30
N PRO A 319 10.30 -5.60 -13.20
CA PRO A 319 9.70 -4.97 -14.38
C PRO A 319 10.72 -4.18 -15.19
N LEU A 320 10.66 -4.35 -16.51
CA LEU A 320 11.43 -3.52 -17.43
C LEU A 320 10.98 -2.06 -17.31
N GLY A 321 11.93 -1.15 -17.16
CA GLY A 321 11.70 0.28 -17.02
C GLY A 321 11.46 0.76 -15.59
N SER A 322 11.56 -0.13 -14.58
CA SER A 322 11.48 0.23 -13.17
C SER A 322 12.85 0.26 -12.46
N GLU A 323 13.95 0.05 -13.18
CA GLU A 323 15.27 -0.24 -12.59
C GLU A 323 15.75 0.90 -11.68
N ASN A 324 15.58 2.14 -12.13
CA ASN A 324 15.95 3.36 -11.40
C ASN A 324 14.83 3.95 -10.52
N SER A 325 13.70 3.26 -10.40
CA SER A 325 12.62 3.72 -9.52
C SER A 325 13.02 3.57 -8.05
N SER A 326 12.34 4.30 -7.16
CA SER A 326 12.52 4.13 -5.72
C SER A 326 12.29 2.68 -5.32
N ALA A 327 13.10 2.16 -4.40
CA ALA A 327 13.17 0.74 -4.04
C ALA A 327 13.56 -0.23 -5.19
N GLY A 328 14.08 0.31 -6.30
CA GLY A 328 14.63 -0.42 -7.44
C GLY A 328 16.01 -1.02 -7.18
N LEU A 329 16.81 -1.17 -8.25
CA LEU A 329 18.10 -1.87 -8.18
C LEU A 329 19.05 -1.22 -7.17
N GLU A 330 19.05 0.11 -7.04
CA GLU A 330 19.89 0.83 -6.10
C GLU A 330 19.64 0.38 -4.66
N TYR A 331 18.37 0.17 -4.30
CA TYR A 331 17.97 -0.28 -2.98
C TYR A 331 18.18 -1.77 -2.79
N GLN A 332 17.73 -2.59 -3.75
CA GLN A 332 17.74 -4.05 -3.65
C GLN A 332 19.15 -4.65 -3.69
N GLN A 333 20.12 -3.98 -4.32
CA GLN A 333 21.52 -4.42 -4.31
C GLN A 333 22.29 -3.97 -3.06
N ASN A 334 21.76 -3.02 -2.28
CA ASN A 334 22.50 -2.35 -1.22
C ASN A 334 22.61 -3.22 0.05
N PRO A 335 23.82 -3.66 0.45
CA PRO A 335 24.02 -4.55 1.61
C PRO A 335 23.70 -3.90 2.95
N LYS A 336 23.62 -2.56 3.02
CA LYS A 336 23.27 -1.83 4.24
C LYS A 336 21.76 -1.60 4.38
N GLN A 337 20.99 -1.75 3.31
CA GLN A 337 19.56 -1.40 3.29
C GLN A 337 18.65 -2.60 3.08
N ALA A 338 18.92 -3.44 2.06
CA ALA A 338 18.05 -4.54 1.70
C ALA A 338 17.87 -5.57 2.84
N PRO A 339 18.92 -6.03 3.56
CA PRO A 339 18.74 -7.05 4.60
C PRO A 339 17.87 -6.60 5.78
N GLY A 340 17.99 -5.34 6.21
CA GLY A 340 17.25 -4.84 7.38
C GLY A 340 15.74 -4.68 7.14
N SER A 341 15.34 -4.54 5.88
CA SER A 341 13.99 -4.15 5.48
C SER A 341 13.24 -5.23 4.69
N LEU A 342 13.95 -5.96 3.82
CA LEU A 342 13.37 -6.92 2.89
C LEU A 342 13.58 -8.37 3.32
N PHE A 343 14.51 -8.69 4.24
CA PHE A 343 14.87 -10.09 4.51
C PHE A 343 14.40 -10.63 5.87
N TYR A 344 13.55 -9.90 6.59
CA TYR A 344 13.08 -10.29 7.93
C TYR A 344 12.41 -11.68 7.96
N GLN A 345 11.69 -12.09 6.91
CA GLN A 345 10.97 -13.37 6.88
C GLN A 345 11.91 -14.58 6.95
N TYR A 346 13.14 -14.46 6.45
CA TYR A 346 14.10 -15.56 6.54
C TYR A 346 14.65 -15.68 7.96
N LYS A 347 14.76 -14.56 8.70
CA LYS A 347 15.10 -14.62 10.13
C LYS A 347 14.01 -15.29 10.95
N TRP A 348 12.75 -15.12 10.57
CA TRP A 348 11.63 -15.80 11.23
C TRP A 348 11.77 -17.32 11.12
N VAL A 349 12.10 -17.82 9.92
CA VAL A 349 12.15 -19.26 9.63
C VAL A 349 13.48 -19.91 10.03
N PHE A 350 14.60 -19.23 9.79
CA PHE A 350 15.95 -19.80 9.93
C PHE A 350 16.75 -19.22 11.11
N GLY A 351 16.18 -18.25 11.82
CA GLY A 351 16.81 -17.61 12.97
C GLY A 351 17.54 -16.30 12.65
N PRO A 352 17.90 -15.52 13.69
CA PRO A 352 18.34 -14.12 13.54
C PRO A 352 19.65 -13.95 12.77
N ASN A 353 20.49 -14.99 12.74
CA ASN A 353 21.83 -14.98 12.14
C ASN A 353 21.87 -15.64 10.74
N PHE A 354 20.71 -15.82 10.09
CA PHE A 354 20.66 -16.44 8.77
C PHE A 354 21.48 -15.66 7.73
N ASP A 355 22.34 -16.37 7.00
CA ASP A 355 23.11 -15.84 5.88
C ASP A 355 22.33 -15.93 4.57
N TYR A 356 21.80 -14.80 4.11
CA TYR A 356 21.00 -14.72 2.88
C TYR A 356 21.80 -15.03 1.62
N SER A 357 23.14 -14.90 1.64
CA SER A 357 23.97 -15.25 0.48
C SER A 357 23.96 -16.76 0.22
N ALA A 358 23.75 -17.56 1.27
CA ALA A 358 23.67 -19.01 1.23
C ALA A 358 22.26 -19.55 0.91
N PHE A 359 21.25 -18.67 0.73
CA PHE A 359 19.87 -19.11 0.46
C PHE A 359 19.80 -20.04 -0.76
N ASP A 360 19.21 -21.21 -0.53
CA ASP A 360 18.98 -22.27 -1.50
C ASP A 360 17.57 -22.15 -2.11
N PHE A 361 17.49 -21.82 -3.40
CA PHE A 361 16.23 -21.62 -4.13
C PHE A 361 15.43 -22.91 -4.39
N ASP A 362 15.90 -24.07 -3.95
CA ASP A 362 15.15 -25.32 -3.89
C ASP A 362 14.75 -25.62 -2.43
N ARG A 363 15.72 -26.02 -1.60
CA ARG A 363 15.46 -26.52 -0.24
C ARG A 363 14.92 -25.43 0.70
N ASP A 364 15.56 -24.26 0.72
CA ASP A 364 15.19 -23.20 1.66
C ASP A 364 13.88 -22.54 1.21
N GLN A 365 13.62 -22.47 -0.09
CA GLN A 365 12.32 -22.06 -0.63
C GLN A 365 11.19 -23.00 -0.17
N ASP A 366 11.37 -24.32 -0.29
CA ASP A 366 10.36 -25.29 0.18
C ASP A 366 10.10 -25.16 1.69
N ARG A 367 11.15 -24.88 2.49
CA ARG A 367 11.01 -24.61 3.92
C ARG A 367 10.22 -23.34 4.18
N MET A 368 10.53 -22.23 3.50
CA MET A 368 9.80 -20.96 3.58
C MET A 368 8.32 -21.15 3.26
N ASP A 369 8.00 -21.87 2.20
CA ASP A 369 6.62 -22.11 1.80
C ASP A 369 5.87 -22.97 2.81
N SER A 370 6.50 -24.01 3.34
CA SER A 370 5.86 -24.86 4.36
C SER A 370 5.50 -24.11 5.65
N VAL A 371 6.30 -23.11 6.04
CA VAL A 371 6.15 -22.40 7.30
C VAL A 371 5.29 -21.15 7.14
N LEU A 372 5.55 -20.33 6.11
CA LEU A 372 4.99 -18.98 6.01
C LEU A 372 3.94 -18.82 4.93
N ALA A 373 3.91 -19.62 3.86
CA ALA A 373 2.92 -19.42 2.79
C ALA A 373 1.47 -19.53 3.31
N PRO A 374 1.09 -20.51 4.16
CA PRO A 374 -0.26 -20.59 4.72
C PRO A 374 -0.64 -19.41 5.63
N ILE A 375 0.32 -18.60 6.06
CA ILE A 375 0.12 -17.49 6.99
C ILE A 375 0.13 -16.15 6.24
N LEU A 376 1.10 -15.97 5.32
CA LEU A 376 1.41 -14.67 4.71
C LEU A 376 0.86 -14.51 3.30
N ASN A 377 0.72 -15.59 2.53
CA ASN A 377 0.31 -15.49 1.14
C ASN A 377 -1.21 -15.34 1.04
N ALA A 378 -1.65 -14.24 0.44
CA ALA A 378 -3.03 -13.97 0.04
C ALA A 378 -3.23 -14.40 -1.42
N ASN A 379 -3.04 -15.69 -1.70
CA ASN A 379 -3.03 -16.24 -3.07
C ASN A 379 -4.29 -17.02 -3.45
N ASN A 380 -5.28 -17.15 -2.56
CA ASN A 380 -6.50 -17.90 -2.87
C ASN A 380 -7.30 -17.19 -3.98
N PRO A 381 -7.49 -17.80 -5.16
CA PRO A 381 -8.23 -17.18 -6.25
C PRO A 381 -9.75 -17.36 -6.10
N ASP A 382 -10.22 -18.22 -5.20
CA ASP A 382 -11.64 -18.36 -4.92
C ASP A 382 -12.13 -17.23 -4.01
N LEU A 383 -12.93 -16.33 -4.59
CA LEU A 383 -13.58 -15.21 -3.92
C LEU A 383 -15.11 -15.36 -3.91
N SER A 384 -15.61 -16.59 -4.04
CA SER A 384 -17.05 -16.90 -4.14
C SER A 384 -17.84 -16.37 -2.94
N SER A 385 -17.30 -16.46 -1.72
CA SER A 385 -17.94 -15.92 -0.51
C SER A 385 -18.13 -14.40 -0.57
N LEU A 386 -17.08 -13.65 -0.97
CA LEU A 386 -17.15 -12.21 -1.14
C LEU A 386 -18.12 -11.82 -2.26
N LYS A 387 -18.07 -12.53 -3.39
CA LYS A 387 -18.98 -12.32 -4.53
C LYS A 387 -20.44 -12.54 -4.13
N LYS A 388 -20.73 -13.64 -3.40
CA LYS A 388 -22.10 -14.01 -3.00
C LYS A 388 -22.77 -12.97 -2.10
N ARG A 389 -21.99 -12.29 -1.24
CA ARG A 389 -22.49 -11.20 -0.38
C ARG A 389 -22.53 -9.83 -1.09
N GLY A 390 -22.10 -9.75 -2.35
CA GLY A 390 -22.12 -8.52 -3.14
C GLY A 390 -20.91 -7.59 -2.94
N GLY A 391 -19.84 -8.07 -2.28
CA GLY A 391 -18.64 -7.28 -2.05
C GLY A 391 -17.92 -6.92 -3.36
N LYS A 392 -17.30 -5.74 -3.40
CA LYS A 392 -16.60 -5.22 -4.59
C LYS A 392 -15.10 -5.04 -4.32
N ILE A 393 -14.26 -5.36 -5.31
CA ILE A 393 -12.81 -5.13 -5.27
C ILE A 393 -12.42 -4.24 -6.45
N LEU A 394 -11.72 -3.15 -6.14
CA LEU A 394 -10.87 -2.43 -7.10
C LEU A 394 -9.42 -2.71 -6.75
N MET A 395 -8.69 -3.37 -7.65
CA MET A 395 -7.25 -3.55 -7.53
C MET A 395 -6.51 -2.62 -8.49
N TYR A 396 -5.32 -2.17 -8.12
CA TYR A 396 -4.43 -1.48 -9.05
C TYR A 396 -2.97 -1.89 -8.86
N ALA A 397 -2.14 -1.72 -9.89
CA ALA A 397 -0.69 -1.91 -9.82
C ALA A 397 0.00 -0.99 -10.83
N GLY A 398 1.20 -0.51 -10.51
CA GLY A 398 2.00 0.33 -11.40
C GLY A 398 2.91 -0.48 -12.31
N THR A 399 3.01 -0.13 -13.61
CA THR A 399 3.88 -0.86 -14.55
C THR A 399 5.36 -0.62 -14.32
N ALA A 400 5.73 0.41 -13.55
CA ALA A 400 7.10 0.77 -13.18
C ALA A 400 7.39 0.52 -11.69
N ASP A 401 6.68 -0.41 -11.05
CA ASP A 401 6.87 -0.77 -9.64
C ASP A 401 7.98 -1.83 -9.47
N PRO A 402 9.17 -1.47 -8.97
CA PRO A 402 10.26 -2.45 -8.79
C PRO A 402 10.10 -3.27 -7.50
N LEU A 403 9.25 -2.84 -6.58
CA LEU A 403 9.14 -3.42 -5.25
C LEU A 403 8.05 -4.47 -5.22
N VAL A 404 6.89 -4.24 -5.82
CA VAL A 404 5.85 -5.26 -6.01
C VAL A 404 5.53 -5.36 -7.52
N PRO A 405 6.26 -6.21 -8.26
CA PRO A 405 6.14 -6.28 -9.71
C PRO A 405 4.70 -6.55 -10.17
N TYR A 406 4.19 -5.72 -11.09
CA TYR A 406 2.80 -5.78 -11.58
C TYR A 406 2.40 -7.15 -12.15
N GLN A 407 3.37 -7.92 -12.64
CA GLN A 407 3.18 -9.27 -13.17
C GLN A 407 2.54 -10.21 -12.15
N ASN A 408 2.84 -10.02 -10.85
CA ASN A 408 2.23 -10.78 -9.77
C ASN A 408 0.73 -10.45 -9.64
N ALA A 409 0.35 -9.17 -9.70
CA ALA A 409 -1.05 -8.75 -9.67
C ALA A 409 -1.82 -9.23 -10.91
N VAL A 410 -1.20 -9.18 -12.10
CA VAL A 410 -1.77 -9.75 -13.34
C VAL A 410 -2.01 -11.25 -13.17
N THR A 411 -1.01 -11.99 -12.71
CA THR A 411 -1.12 -13.45 -12.50
C THR A 411 -2.21 -13.80 -11.49
N TYR A 412 -2.33 -13.04 -10.39
CA TYR A 412 -3.41 -13.24 -9.42
C TYR A 412 -4.79 -12.96 -10.03
N TYR A 413 -4.97 -11.84 -10.72
CA TYR A 413 -6.24 -11.47 -11.34
C TYR A 413 -6.70 -12.53 -12.36
N GLU A 414 -5.80 -13.00 -13.22
CA GLU A 414 -6.11 -14.01 -14.24
C GLU A 414 -6.52 -15.36 -13.61
N ARG A 415 -5.89 -15.75 -12.49
CA ARG A 415 -6.30 -16.94 -11.73
C ARG A 415 -7.67 -16.79 -11.08
N VAL A 416 -8.00 -15.59 -10.59
CA VAL A 416 -9.35 -15.31 -10.09
C VAL A 416 -10.35 -15.39 -11.24
N VAL A 417 -10.03 -14.84 -12.42
CA VAL A 417 -10.87 -14.98 -13.62
C VAL A 417 -11.12 -16.45 -13.98
N GLU A 418 -10.08 -17.29 -13.93
CA GLU A 418 -10.21 -18.74 -14.13
C GLU A 418 -11.10 -19.39 -13.07
N ALA A 419 -10.86 -19.12 -11.78
CA ALA A 419 -11.62 -19.69 -10.67
C ALA A 419 -13.09 -19.25 -10.64
N GLN A 420 -13.39 -18.04 -11.12
CA GLN A 420 -14.76 -17.53 -11.26
C GLN A 420 -15.40 -17.91 -12.61
N GLY A 421 -14.70 -18.68 -13.46
CA GLY A 421 -15.20 -19.25 -14.71
C GLY A 421 -15.20 -18.32 -15.93
N SER A 422 -15.19 -17.00 -15.77
CA SER A 422 -15.02 -16.07 -16.90
C SER A 422 -14.69 -14.64 -16.48
N ALA A 423 -14.10 -13.87 -17.41
CA ALA A 423 -13.84 -12.45 -17.18
C ALA A 423 -15.12 -11.67 -16.86
N LYS A 424 -16.23 -11.98 -17.54
CA LYS A 424 -17.54 -11.34 -17.28
C LYS A 424 -17.98 -11.54 -15.83
N GLN A 425 -17.96 -12.78 -15.36
CA GLN A 425 -18.35 -13.13 -13.99
C GLN A 425 -17.44 -12.53 -12.91
N THR A 426 -16.19 -12.22 -13.26
CA THR A 426 -15.25 -11.53 -12.37
C THR A 426 -15.48 -10.03 -12.37
N THR A 427 -15.64 -9.39 -13.54
CA THR A 427 -15.77 -7.93 -13.65
C THR A 427 -17.01 -7.33 -13.00
N ASP A 428 -18.00 -8.17 -12.65
CA ASP A 428 -19.21 -7.79 -11.90
C ASP A 428 -18.91 -7.47 -10.42
N PHE A 429 -17.77 -7.92 -9.89
CA PHE A 429 -17.38 -7.67 -8.50
C PHE A 429 -15.90 -7.34 -8.30
N PHE A 430 -15.02 -7.68 -9.25
CA PHE A 430 -13.58 -7.43 -9.15
C PHE A 430 -13.03 -6.86 -10.46
N ARG A 431 -12.61 -5.59 -10.41
CA ARG A 431 -11.90 -4.90 -11.51
C ARG A 431 -10.47 -4.57 -11.11
N PHE A 432 -9.57 -4.67 -12.08
CA PHE A 432 -8.14 -4.41 -11.91
C PHE A 432 -7.67 -3.32 -12.87
N PHE A 433 -6.95 -2.32 -12.38
CA PHE A 433 -6.36 -1.24 -13.18
C PHE A 433 -4.83 -1.36 -13.18
N LEU A 434 -4.25 -1.62 -14.35
CA LEU A 434 -2.80 -1.58 -14.53
C LEU A 434 -2.41 -0.17 -14.99
N ILE A 435 -1.60 0.54 -14.18
CA ILE A 435 -1.38 1.98 -14.31
C ILE A 435 -0.01 2.26 -14.97
N PRO A 436 0.00 2.82 -16.21
CA PRO A 436 1.21 3.13 -16.96
C PRO A 436 2.20 4.06 -16.25
N GLY A 437 3.41 3.56 -16.03
CA GLY A 437 4.55 4.30 -15.48
C GLY A 437 4.41 4.72 -14.02
N MET A 438 3.38 4.27 -13.32
CA MET A 438 3.28 4.40 -11.87
C MET A 438 4.36 3.52 -11.23
N ALA A 439 5.08 4.07 -10.26
CA ALA A 439 6.00 3.29 -9.42
C ALA A 439 5.25 2.63 -8.25
N HIS A 440 5.94 2.31 -7.17
CA HIS A 440 5.32 1.63 -6.03
C HIS A 440 4.29 2.51 -5.33
N CYS A 441 3.01 2.12 -5.40
CA CYS A 441 1.82 2.81 -4.83
C CYS A 441 1.51 4.22 -5.35
N GLY A 442 2.40 4.82 -6.13
CA GLY A 442 2.31 6.18 -6.62
C GLY A 442 3.67 6.61 -7.16
N GLY A 443 3.81 7.90 -7.47
CA GLY A 443 5.05 8.42 -8.07
C GLY A 443 5.41 7.72 -9.39
N GLY A 444 6.68 7.77 -9.75
CA GLY A 444 7.19 7.17 -10.99
C GLY A 444 7.15 8.11 -12.21
N PRO A 445 7.71 7.65 -13.35
CA PRO A 445 7.89 8.45 -14.55
C PRO A 445 6.60 8.69 -15.35
N GLY A 446 5.52 7.95 -15.10
CA GLY A 446 4.26 8.05 -15.81
C GLY A 446 3.13 8.68 -15.00
N LEU A 447 1.96 8.03 -15.05
CA LEU A 447 0.80 8.36 -14.21
C LEU A 447 1.14 8.03 -12.75
N ASN A 448 0.91 8.97 -11.84
CA ASN A 448 1.35 8.86 -10.46
C ASN A 448 0.24 9.12 -9.42
N ASP A 449 -0.94 9.54 -9.86
CA ASP A 449 -2.10 9.74 -8.99
C ASP A 449 -3.43 9.40 -9.70
N CYS A 450 -4.31 8.73 -8.99
CA CYS A 450 -5.69 8.38 -9.34
C CYS A 450 -6.54 8.24 -8.05
N GLY A 451 -6.18 9.01 -7.01
CA GLY A 451 -6.85 9.00 -5.71
C GLY A 451 -6.47 7.83 -4.79
N GLN A 452 -5.48 7.03 -5.18
CA GLN A 452 -5.11 5.80 -4.49
C GLN A 452 -4.47 6.01 -3.11
N SER A 453 -3.89 7.18 -2.87
CA SER A 453 -3.30 7.58 -1.59
C SER A 453 -4.33 8.02 -0.55
N LEU A 454 -5.61 8.11 -0.95
CA LEU A 454 -6.70 8.73 -0.20
C LEU A 454 -6.54 10.24 0.03
N ALA A 455 -5.45 10.86 -0.45
CA ALA A 455 -5.29 12.29 -0.38
C ALA A 455 -6.35 13.00 -1.23
N LEU A 456 -6.54 14.29 -0.98
CA LEU A 456 -7.46 15.15 -1.75
C LEU A 456 -6.75 15.81 -2.94
N THR A 457 -5.80 15.08 -3.56
CA THR A 457 -4.94 15.57 -4.64
C THR A 457 -5.56 15.41 -6.02
N VAL A 458 -6.65 14.68 -6.15
CA VAL A 458 -7.44 14.55 -7.39
C VAL A 458 -8.90 14.93 -7.11
N PRO A 459 -9.68 15.32 -8.14
CA PRO A 459 -11.13 15.51 -7.99
C PRO A 459 -11.77 14.30 -7.29
N GLN A 460 -12.57 14.57 -6.26
CA GLN A 460 -13.21 13.53 -5.45
C GLN A 460 -14.50 13.05 -6.10
N ASP A 461 -14.37 12.56 -7.34
CA ASP A 461 -15.45 12.02 -8.14
C ASP A 461 -15.12 10.61 -8.65
N ARG A 462 -16.13 9.93 -9.19
CA ARG A 462 -16.02 8.54 -9.64
C ARG A 462 -15.10 8.34 -10.86
N ASP A 463 -14.75 9.41 -11.55
CA ASP A 463 -13.99 9.37 -12.79
C ASP A 463 -12.50 9.66 -12.55
N HIS A 464 -12.11 10.20 -11.39
CA HIS A 464 -10.71 10.53 -11.06
C HIS A 464 -10.16 9.84 -9.81
N ASP A 465 -11.03 9.44 -8.86
CA ASP A 465 -10.63 8.91 -7.56
C ASP A 465 -11.08 7.46 -7.37
N LEU A 466 -10.12 6.54 -7.19
CA LEU A 466 -10.39 5.10 -7.07
C LEU A 466 -11.29 4.75 -5.88
N LEU A 467 -11.13 5.40 -4.72
CA LEU A 467 -11.99 5.11 -3.56
C LEU A 467 -13.42 5.61 -3.83
N THR A 468 -13.57 6.80 -4.40
CA THR A 468 -14.88 7.34 -4.78
C THR A 468 -15.57 6.47 -5.84
N ALA A 469 -14.82 5.96 -6.82
CA ALA A 469 -15.31 5.01 -7.80
C ALA A 469 -15.79 3.70 -7.15
N LEU A 470 -15.04 3.16 -6.18
CA LEU A 470 -15.44 1.98 -5.41
C LEU A 470 -16.70 2.22 -4.58
N ILE A 471 -16.82 3.38 -3.92
CA ILE A 471 -18.02 3.77 -3.16
C ILE A 471 -19.24 3.82 -4.09
N ASN A 472 -19.10 4.45 -5.25
CA ASN A 472 -20.18 4.52 -6.25
C ASN A 472 -20.55 3.12 -6.77
N TRP A 473 -19.59 2.21 -6.89
CA TRP A 473 -19.87 0.83 -7.28
C TRP A 473 -20.63 0.07 -6.19
N VAL A 474 -20.20 0.17 -4.92
CA VAL A 474 -20.84 -0.52 -3.79
C VAL A 474 -22.24 0.02 -3.51
N GLU A 475 -22.41 1.35 -3.54
CA GLU A 475 -23.64 1.99 -3.07
C GLU A 475 -24.65 2.26 -4.18
N GLN A 476 -24.21 2.34 -5.44
CA GLN A 476 -25.07 2.74 -6.57
C GLN A 476 -24.95 1.78 -7.77
N ASP A 477 -24.23 0.66 -7.62
CA ASP A 477 -23.94 -0.30 -8.69
C ASP A 477 -23.31 0.33 -9.95
N LYS A 478 -22.57 1.43 -9.75
CA LYS A 478 -21.91 2.20 -10.81
C LYS A 478 -20.44 1.81 -10.94
N ALA A 479 -20.21 0.65 -11.54
CA ALA A 479 -18.86 0.14 -11.77
C ALA A 479 -18.02 1.06 -12.68
N PRO A 480 -16.71 1.26 -12.42
CA PRO A 480 -15.87 2.14 -13.22
C PRO A 480 -15.32 1.44 -14.47
N ASP A 481 -15.75 1.85 -15.66
CA ASP A 481 -15.22 1.34 -16.94
C ASP A 481 -13.97 2.08 -17.41
N GLN A 482 -13.66 3.21 -16.78
CA GLN A 482 -12.50 4.05 -17.01
C GLN A 482 -12.33 4.98 -15.80
N LEU A 483 -11.10 5.43 -15.54
CA LEU A 483 -10.80 6.61 -14.73
C LEU A 483 -9.78 7.50 -15.47
N ILE A 484 -9.65 8.76 -15.08
CA ILE A 484 -8.61 9.67 -15.52
C ILE A 484 -7.54 9.74 -14.43
N ALA A 485 -6.37 9.19 -14.73
CA ALA A 485 -5.20 9.29 -13.88
C ALA A 485 -4.35 10.50 -14.30
N VAL A 486 -3.60 11.03 -13.33
CA VAL A 486 -2.79 12.24 -13.46
C VAL A 486 -1.32 11.90 -13.29
N ALA A 487 -0.47 12.59 -14.05
CA ALA A 487 0.96 12.66 -13.84
C ALA A 487 1.32 14.06 -13.35
N TYR A 488 1.65 14.21 -12.07
CA TYR A 488 2.18 15.45 -11.52
C TYR A 488 3.68 15.61 -11.79
N THR A 489 4.14 16.85 -11.92
CA THR A 489 5.56 17.18 -12.08
C THR A 489 6.35 16.73 -10.85
N GLY A 490 7.35 15.86 -11.06
CA GLY A 490 8.09 15.25 -9.95
C GLY A 490 7.24 14.37 -9.02
N GLY A 491 6.02 13.99 -9.42
CA GLY A 491 5.10 13.22 -8.59
C GLY A 491 4.44 14.00 -7.45
N VAL A 492 4.51 15.33 -7.45
CA VAL A 492 3.99 16.17 -6.37
C VAL A 492 2.88 17.09 -6.90
N ALA A 493 1.68 16.99 -6.32
CA ALA A 493 0.52 17.75 -6.77
C ALA A 493 0.73 19.27 -6.80
N SER A 494 1.47 19.83 -5.83
CA SER A 494 1.79 21.26 -5.77
C SER A 494 2.66 21.76 -6.92
N ASN A 495 3.35 20.86 -7.65
CA ASN A 495 4.22 21.21 -8.77
C ASN A 495 3.46 21.24 -10.12
N GLY A 496 2.14 21.04 -10.10
CA GLY A 496 1.29 21.11 -11.27
C GLY A 496 1.22 19.82 -12.09
N VAL A 497 0.18 19.75 -12.92
CA VAL A 497 -0.11 18.62 -13.82
C VAL A 497 0.83 18.67 -15.02
N ARG A 498 1.52 17.55 -15.30
CA ARG A 498 2.30 17.34 -16.52
C ARG A 498 1.44 16.78 -17.65
N PHE A 499 0.63 15.75 -17.36
CA PHE A 499 -0.38 15.21 -18.27
C PHE A 499 -1.46 14.40 -17.54
N GLN A 500 -2.53 14.06 -18.24
CA GLN A 500 -3.57 13.15 -17.78
C GLN A 500 -3.90 12.10 -18.84
N ARG A 501 -4.23 10.88 -18.43
CA ARG A 501 -4.60 9.79 -19.34
C ARG A 501 -5.73 8.94 -18.77
N PRO A 502 -6.59 8.37 -19.63
CA PRO A 502 -7.55 7.39 -19.17
C PRO A 502 -6.83 6.09 -18.80
N ILE A 503 -7.23 5.48 -17.70
CA ILE A 503 -6.90 4.11 -17.32
C ILE A 503 -8.16 3.26 -17.42
N TYR A 504 -8.01 1.98 -17.74
CA TYR A 504 -9.13 1.08 -18.04
C TYR A 504 -9.01 -0.19 -17.20
N PRO A 505 -10.13 -0.88 -16.92
CA PRO A 505 -10.09 -2.23 -16.39
C PRO A 505 -9.31 -3.16 -17.32
N TYR A 506 -8.33 -3.86 -16.74
CA TYR A 506 -7.57 -4.93 -17.37
C TYR A 506 -8.52 -5.96 -17.98
N PRO A 507 -8.27 -6.46 -19.21
CA PRO A 507 -7.00 -6.41 -19.96
C PRO A 507 -6.80 -5.17 -20.83
N LYS A 508 -7.65 -4.14 -20.76
CA LYS A 508 -7.49 -2.93 -21.55
C LYS A 508 -6.41 -2.03 -20.95
N LEU A 509 -5.54 -1.49 -21.80
CA LEU A 509 -4.58 -0.44 -21.48
C LEU A 509 -4.79 0.78 -22.39
N PRO A 510 -4.44 2.00 -21.94
CA PRO A 510 -4.49 3.17 -22.83
C PRO A 510 -3.54 2.98 -24.00
N THR A 511 -4.05 3.17 -25.20
CA THR A 511 -3.29 3.18 -26.44
C THR A 511 -3.45 4.54 -27.11
N TYR A 512 -2.33 5.20 -27.36
CA TYR A 512 -2.30 6.49 -28.04
C TYR A 512 -2.87 6.35 -29.47
N LYS A 513 -3.73 7.30 -29.86
CA LYS A 513 -4.30 7.36 -31.21
C LYS A 513 -3.63 8.44 -32.04
N ARG A 514 -3.83 9.70 -31.65
CA ARG A 514 -3.39 10.93 -32.34
C ARG A 514 -3.71 12.15 -31.46
N GLY A 515 -3.15 13.31 -31.81
CA GLY A 515 -3.43 14.58 -31.11
C GLY A 515 -2.48 14.82 -29.94
N ASN A 516 -2.86 15.73 -29.04
CA ASN A 516 -2.02 16.10 -27.90
C ASN A 516 -1.84 14.91 -26.93
N PRO A 517 -0.63 14.36 -26.74
CA PRO A 517 -0.40 13.20 -25.88
C PRO A 517 -0.64 13.49 -24.38
N ASN A 518 -0.82 14.77 -24.01
CA ASN A 518 -1.02 15.15 -22.61
C ASN A 518 -2.49 15.13 -22.15
N VAL A 519 -3.44 14.87 -23.06
CA VAL A 519 -4.89 14.92 -22.76
C VAL A 519 -5.57 13.56 -22.93
N PRO A 520 -6.61 13.26 -22.11
CA PRO A 520 -7.26 11.94 -22.15
C PRO A 520 -7.87 11.53 -23.49
N ALA A 521 -8.42 12.48 -24.24
CA ALA A 521 -9.12 12.24 -25.50
C ALA A 521 -8.23 11.62 -26.61
N SER A 522 -6.92 11.70 -26.46
CA SER A 522 -5.93 11.16 -27.40
C SER A 522 -5.73 9.64 -27.28
N TYR A 523 -6.43 8.98 -26.35
CA TYR A 523 -6.25 7.56 -26.04
C TYR A 523 -7.55 6.73 -26.23
N ARG A 524 -7.42 5.42 -26.40
CA ARG A 524 -8.49 4.42 -26.19
C ARG A 524 -8.01 3.25 -25.36
N GLY A 525 -8.93 2.55 -24.70
CA GLY A 525 -8.65 1.24 -24.13
C GLY A 525 -8.53 0.17 -25.21
N VAL A 526 -7.41 -0.53 -25.25
CA VAL A 526 -7.18 -1.68 -26.14
C VAL A 526 -6.70 -2.86 -25.31
N ALA A 527 -7.28 -4.05 -25.57
CA ALA A 527 -6.83 -5.29 -24.96
C ALA A 527 -5.76 -5.97 -25.84
N TYR A 528 -4.74 -6.54 -25.20
CA TYR A 528 -3.64 -7.22 -25.88
C TYR A 528 -3.52 -8.67 -25.40
N PRO A 529 -4.43 -9.58 -25.80
CA PRO A 529 -4.52 -10.93 -25.23
C PRO A 529 -3.30 -11.82 -25.50
N LYS A 530 -2.48 -11.49 -26.52
CA LYS A 530 -1.24 -12.20 -26.83
C LYS A 530 -0.04 -11.76 -25.97
N ARG A 531 -0.18 -10.70 -25.17
CA ARG A 531 0.87 -10.19 -24.30
C ARG A 531 0.74 -10.80 -22.91
N ALA A 532 1.60 -11.78 -22.62
CA ALA A 532 1.63 -12.47 -21.33
C ALA A 532 2.75 -11.91 -20.42
N VAL A 533 2.60 -12.16 -19.12
CA VAL A 533 3.66 -11.95 -18.13
C VAL A 533 4.42 -13.24 -17.88
N LEU A 534 5.64 -13.15 -17.35
CA LEU A 534 6.38 -14.33 -16.89
C LEU A 534 5.83 -14.77 -15.52
N SER A 535 4.91 -15.73 -15.54
CA SER A 535 4.27 -16.24 -14.32
C SER A 535 5.14 -17.27 -13.59
N PRO A 536 5.04 -17.33 -12.25
CA PRO A 536 5.57 -18.44 -11.46
C PRO A 536 4.92 -19.78 -11.80
N ALA A 537 5.60 -20.88 -11.49
CA ALA A 537 5.00 -22.21 -11.57
C ALA A 537 3.85 -22.38 -10.58
N LYS A 538 2.86 -23.22 -10.90
CA LYS A 538 1.62 -23.41 -10.10
C LYS A 538 1.87 -23.72 -8.63
N LYS A 539 2.96 -24.41 -8.28
CA LYS A 539 3.30 -24.76 -6.89
C LYS A 539 3.61 -23.53 -6.02
N TYR A 540 4.14 -22.47 -6.62
CA TYR A 540 4.53 -21.20 -5.98
C TYR A 540 3.41 -20.15 -5.96
N LEU A 541 2.20 -20.57 -6.32
CA LEU A 541 0.99 -19.75 -6.39
C LEU A 541 -0.04 -20.19 -5.35
N ARG A 542 0.34 -21.06 -4.41
CA ARG A 542 -0.52 -21.56 -3.35
C ARG A 542 -0.63 -20.57 -2.19
#